data_AF-A0A7Y4UJ28-F1
#
_entry.id   AF-A0A7Y4UJ28-F1
#
_cell.length_a   1.000
_cell.length_b   1.000
_cell.length_c   1.000
_cell.angle_alpha   90.00
_cell.angle_beta   90.00
_cell.angle_gamma   90.00
#
_symmetry.space_group_name_H-M   'P 1'
#
loop_
_entity.id
_entity.type
_entity.pdbx_description
1 polymer ?
#
loop_
_entity_poly.entity_id
_entity_poly.type
_entity_poly.pdbx_seq_one_letter_code
_entity_poly.pdbx_strand_id
1 'polypeptide(L)'
;FTVDGPRGPQYEAKPGAVMLAAKSGAALLPFSISLDRCWRLRSWDRLEIPKPFARVVVVIGERVRVPEDQGNDEVWRARLQATLEALREQSDRLVVKKN
;
A
#
# COMPACT_ATOMS: atom_id res chain seq x y z
N PHE A 1 10.48 -5.95 -0.38
CA PHE A 1 10.21 -5.68 1.04
C PHE A 1 8.77 -5.18 1.15
N THR A 2 8.08 -5.43 2.27
CA THR A 2 6.76 -4.82 2.51
C THR A 2 6.94 -3.35 2.89
N VAL A 3 6.01 -2.49 2.48
CA VAL A 3 6.12 -1.03 2.67
C VAL A 3 6.05 -0.63 4.14
N ASP A 4 5.41 -1.45 4.97
CA ASP A 4 5.29 -1.31 6.43
C ASP A 4 6.43 -1.96 7.23
N GLY A 5 7.33 -2.69 6.56
CA GLY A 5 8.49 -3.33 7.17
C GLY A 5 8.17 -4.52 8.07
N PRO A 6 9.19 -5.31 8.47
CA PRO A 6 9.01 -6.61 9.13
C PRO A 6 8.46 -6.56 10.56
N ARG A 7 8.29 -5.36 11.15
CA ARG A 7 7.86 -5.17 12.54
C ARG A 7 6.54 -4.37 12.66
N GLY A 8 5.92 -3.98 11.55
CA GLY A 8 4.70 -3.16 11.55
C GLY A 8 4.90 -1.74 12.10
N PRO A 9 3.81 -1.04 12.49
CA PRO A 9 2.39 -1.42 12.41
C PRO A 9 1.90 -1.66 10.97
N GLN A 10 0.88 -2.49 10.82
CA GLN A 10 0.23 -2.72 9.53
C GLN A 10 -0.26 -1.38 8.95
N TYR A 11 -0.08 -1.20 7.64
CA TYR A 11 -0.50 0.00 6.90
C TYR A 11 0.23 1.30 7.24
N GLU A 12 1.36 1.25 7.96
CA GLU A 12 2.21 2.40 8.18
C GLU A 12 3.48 2.33 7.33
N ALA A 13 3.55 3.15 6.28
CA ALA A 13 4.69 3.23 5.39
C ALA A 13 5.96 3.67 6.12
N LYS A 14 7.03 2.89 5.92
CA LYS A 14 8.39 3.17 6.41
C LYS A 14 9.19 3.92 5.34
N PRO A 15 10.24 4.68 5.73
CA PRO A 15 11.00 5.50 4.79
C PRO A 15 11.75 4.69 3.72
N GLY A 16 12.00 3.41 3.94
CA GLY A 16 12.81 2.57 3.03
C GLY A 16 12.32 2.54 1.57
N ALA A 17 11.01 2.57 1.34
CA ALA A 17 10.45 2.60 -0.02
C ALA A 17 10.81 3.92 -0.75
N VAL A 18 10.64 5.04 -0.06
CA VAL A 18 10.94 6.39 -0.56
C VAL A 18 12.43 6.55 -0.79
N MET A 19 13.26 6.14 0.17
CA MET A 19 14.72 6.21 0.06
C MET A 19 15.24 5.38 -1.13
N LEU A 20 14.69 4.18 -1.33
CA LEU A 20 15.09 3.33 -2.46
C LEU A 20 14.66 3.95 -3.79
N ALA A 21 13.44 4.48 -3.87
CA ALA A 21 12.96 5.16 -5.07
C ALA A 21 13.82 6.38 -5.43
N ALA A 22 14.16 7.21 -4.44
CA ALA A 22 15.05 8.37 -4.63
C ALA A 22 16.43 7.95 -5.15
N LYS A 23 17.07 6.98 -4.49
CA LYS A 23 18.43 6.51 -4.85
C LYS A 23 18.50 5.77 -6.18
N SER A 24 17.43 5.07 -6.56
CA SER A 24 17.39 4.29 -7.80
C SER A 24 16.83 5.07 -8.99
N GLY A 25 16.21 6.23 -8.76
CA GLY A 25 15.43 6.96 -9.77
C GLY A 25 14.15 6.23 -10.23
N ALA A 26 13.80 5.10 -9.61
CA ALA A 26 12.61 4.33 -9.94
C ALA A 26 11.35 5.02 -9.40
N ALA A 27 10.25 4.94 -10.16
CA ALA A 27 8.96 5.42 -9.69
C ALA A 27 8.32 4.42 -8.71
N LEU A 28 7.70 4.94 -7.65
CA LEU A 28 6.79 4.18 -6.79
C LEU A 28 5.45 4.00 -7.53
N LEU A 29 4.92 2.78 -7.55
CA LEU A 29 3.59 2.49 -8.06
C LEU A 29 2.72 1.97 -6.89
N PRO A 30 2.00 2.85 -6.19
CA PRO A 30 1.16 2.46 -5.06
C PRO A 30 -0.08 1.74 -5.55
N PHE A 31 -0.52 0.72 -4.81
CA PHE A 31 -1.76 0.00 -5.08
C PHE A 31 -2.38 -0.49 -3.77
N SER A 32 -3.68 -0.77 -3.81
CA SER A 32 -4.41 -1.44 -2.73
C SER A 32 -5.18 -2.65 -3.27
N ILE A 33 -5.36 -3.65 -2.42
CA ILE A 33 -6.13 -4.87 -2.70
C ILE A 33 -7.16 -5.03 -1.58
N SER A 34 -8.44 -5.20 -1.95
CA SER A 34 -9.52 -5.52 -1.01
C SER A 34 -10.26 -6.78 -1.43
N LEU A 35 -10.67 -7.57 -0.44
CA LEU A 35 -11.29 -8.89 -0.61
C LEU A 35 -12.70 -8.89 0.00
N ASP A 36 -13.69 -9.47 -0.67
CA ASP A 36 -15.05 -9.62 -0.09
C ASP A 36 -15.10 -10.74 0.96
N ARG A 37 -14.23 -11.76 0.81
CA ARG A 37 -14.15 -12.95 1.65
C ARG A 37 -12.70 -13.42 1.75
N CYS A 38 -12.14 -13.38 2.95
CA CYS A 38 -10.78 -13.88 3.21
C CYS A 38 -10.72 -14.68 4.51
N TRP A 39 -9.68 -15.51 4.64
CA TRP A 39 -9.17 -15.94 5.93
C TRP A 39 -8.08 -14.94 6.35
N ARG A 40 -8.19 -14.41 7.57
CA ARG A 40 -7.19 -13.50 8.13
C ARG A 40 -6.34 -14.25 9.14
N LEU A 41 -5.04 -14.32 8.89
CA LEU A 41 -4.11 -14.99 9.80
C LEU A 41 -3.94 -14.19 11.09
N ARG A 42 -3.63 -14.88 12.20
CA ARG A 42 -3.34 -14.28 13.52
C ARG A 42 -1.86 -13.88 13.65
N SER A 43 -1.25 -13.43 12.56
CA SER A 43 0.09 -12.86 12.53
C SER A 43 0.04 -11.34 12.74
N TRP A 44 1.19 -10.72 13.02
CA TRP A 44 1.29 -9.29 13.28
C TRP A 44 0.82 -8.43 12.09
N ASP A 45 0.99 -8.94 10.87
CA ASP A 45 0.63 -8.29 9.60
C ASP A 45 -0.81 -8.59 9.15
N ARG A 46 -1.52 -9.46 9.88
CA ARG A 46 -2.89 -9.89 9.58
C ARG A 46 -3.08 -10.30 8.12
N LEU A 47 -2.14 -11.09 7.57
CA LEU A 47 -2.19 -11.54 6.18
C LEU A 47 -3.57 -12.10 5.79
N GLU A 48 -4.08 -11.65 4.65
CA GLU A 48 -5.37 -12.05 4.12
C GLU A 48 -5.20 -13.05 2.99
N ILE A 49 -5.79 -14.24 3.15
CA ILE A 49 -5.83 -15.27 2.11
C ILE A 49 -7.24 -15.27 1.51
N PRO A 50 -7.41 -14.97 0.21
CA PRO A 50 -8.73 -14.97 -0.42
C PRO A 50 -9.34 -16.37 -0.36
N LYS A 51 -10.62 -16.45 0.02
CA LYS A 51 -11.36 -17.72 -0.06
C LYS A 51 -11.61 -18.07 -1.53
N PRO A 52 -11.82 -19.34 -1.89
CA PRO A 52 -12.25 -19.71 -3.24
C PRO A 52 -13.45 -18.87 -3.68
N PHE A 53 -13.38 -18.38 -4.93
CA PHE A 53 -14.40 -17.50 -5.55
C PHE A 53 -14.60 -16.14 -4.86
N ALA A 54 -13.69 -15.71 -3.98
CA ALA A 54 -13.73 -14.35 -3.44
C ALA A 54 -13.59 -13.31 -4.56
N ARG A 55 -14.32 -12.21 -4.43
CA ARG A 55 -14.11 -11.01 -5.25
C ARG A 55 -12.87 -10.30 -4.73
N VAL A 56 -12.00 -9.93 -5.67
CA VAL A 56 -10.79 -9.16 -5.43
C VAL A 56 -10.92 -7.85 -6.18
N VAL A 57 -10.76 -6.73 -5.48
CA VAL A 57 -10.64 -5.41 -6.10
C VAL A 57 -9.20 -4.96 -5.94
N VAL A 58 -8.56 -4.64 -7.06
CA VAL A 58 -7.23 -4.01 -7.10
C VAL A 58 -7.39 -2.59 -7.60
N VAL A 59 -6.90 -1.62 -6.83
CA VAL A 59 -6.85 -0.21 -7.22
C VAL A 59 -5.40 0.18 -7.34
N ILE A 60 -4.99 0.63 -8.52
CA ILE A 60 -3.63 1.06 -8.82
C ILE A 60 -3.65 2.58 -8.91
N GLY A 61 -2.77 3.23 -8.14
CA GLY A 61 -2.61 4.68 -8.14
C GLY A 61 -1.63 5.18 -9.20
N GLU A 62 -1.45 6.49 -9.23
CA GLU A 62 -0.48 7.12 -10.12
C GLU A 62 0.97 6.84 -9.70
N ARG A 63 1.87 6.85 -10.68
CA ARG A 63 3.31 6.72 -10.45
C ARG A 63 3.83 7.95 -9.70
N VAL A 64 4.53 7.73 -8.58
CA VAL A 64 5.17 8.79 -7.80
C VAL A 64 6.68 8.71 -8.01
N ARG A 65 7.27 9.75 -8.62
CA ARG A 65 8.73 9.89 -8.70
C ARG A 65 9.22 10.68 -7.51
N VAL A 66 10.19 10.11 -6.80
CA VAL A 66 10.88 10.79 -5.69
C VAL A 66 12.18 11.37 -6.25
N PRO A 67 12.37 12.70 -6.24
CA PRO A 67 13.62 13.32 -6.68
C PRO A 67 14.75 13.02 -5.70
N GLU A 68 15.97 12.82 -6.22
CA GLU A 68 17.16 12.45 -5.45
C GLU A 68 17.61 13.56 -4.46
N ASP A 69 17.35 14.82 -4.80
CA ASP A 69 17.90 16.01 -4.12
C ASP A 69 16.94 16.73 -3.14
N GLN A 70 15.74 16.18 -2.88
CA GLN A 70 14.82 16.83 -1.94
C GLN A 70 14.90 16.18 -0.57
N GLY A 71 15.70 16.82 0.30
CA GLY A 71 16.02 16.44 1.68
C GLY A 71 14.85 16.39 2.67
N ASN A 72 13.75 15.74 2.32
CA ASN A 72 12.72 15.41 3.27
C ASN A 72 12.03 14.08 2.92
N ASP A 73 12.73 12.98 3.20
CA ASP A 73 12.18 11.61 3.13
C ASP A 73 10.84 11.51 3.88
N GLU A 74 10.65 12.30 4.94
CA GLU A 74 9.42 12.32 5.73
C GLU A 74 8.23 12.92 4.96
N VAL A 75 8.43 13.98 4.16
CA VAL A 75 7.37 14.54 3.30
C VAL A 75 6.94 13.53 2.25
N TRP A 76 7.89 12.87 1.61
CA TRP A 76 7.59 11.85 0.60
C TRP A 76 6.99 10.58 1.21
N ARG A 77 7.41 10.21 2.42
CA ARG A 77 6.81 9.11 3.20
C ARG A 77 5.37 9.45 3.56
N ALA A 78 5.10 10.67 4.04
CA ALA A 78 3.74 11.13 4.35
C ALA A 78 2.86 11.17 3.10
N ARG A 79 3.38 11.62 1.96
CA ARG A 79 2.67 11.59 0.67
C ARG A 79 2.36 10.16 0.23
N LEU A 80 3.32 9.25 0.35
CA LEU A 80 3.12 7.83 0.07
C LEU A 80 2.04 7.22 0.99
N GLN A 81 2.10 7.52 2.29
CA GLN A 81 1.12 7.09 3.29
C GLN A 81 -0.29 7.52 2.89
N ALA A 82 -0.50 8.81 2.65
CA ALA A 82 -1.80 9.36 2.26
C ALA A 82 -2.31 8.74 0.95
N THR A 83 -1.42 8.47 -0.02
CA THR A 83 -1.79 7.82 -1.27
C THR A 83 -2.26 6.38 -1.04
N LEU A 84 -1.54 5.61 -0.23
CA LEU A 84 -1.91 4.24 0.11
C LEU A 84 -3.25 4.17 0.87
N GLU A 85 -3.49 5.10 1.79
CA GLU A 85 -4.77 5.21 2.52
C GLU A 85 -5.94 5.50 1.58
N ALA A 86 -5.79 6.47 0.68
CA ALA A 86 -6.82 6.82 -0.29
C ALA A 86 -7.16 5.65 -1.24
N LEU A 87 -6.13 4.92 -1.72
CA LEU A 87 -6.32 3.75 -2.56
C LEU A 87 -7.03 2.63 -1.81
N ARG A 88 -6.73 2.44 -0.52
CA ARG A 88 -7.41 1.46 0.34
C ARG A 88 -8.87 1.80 0.56
N GLU A 89 -9.18 3.04 0.90
CA GLU A 89 -10.58 3.48 1.02
C GLU A 89 -11.36 3.30 -0.29
N GLN A 90 -10.71 3.52 -1.43
CA GLN A 90 -11.30 3.28 -2.74
C GLN A 90 -11.55 1.78 -2.97
N SER A 91 -10.56 0.92 -2.72
CA SER A 91 -10.69 -0.53 -2.94
C SER A 91 -11.73 -1.15 -2.01
N ASP A 92 -11.78 -0.73 -0.75
CA ASP A 92 -12.75 -1.20 0.25
C ASP A 92 -14.19 -0.81 -0.13
N ARG A 93 -14.39 0.41 -0.65
CA ARG A 93 -15.70 0.86 -1.12
C ARG A 93 -16.19 0.07 -2.33
N LEU A 94 -15.27 -0.23 -3.25
CA LEU A 94 -15.57 -0.97 -4.48
C LEU A 94 -15.85 -2.45 -4.22
N VAL A 95 -15.20 -3.06 -3.22
CA VAL A 95 -15.41 -4.48 -2.91
C VAL A 95 -16.80 -4.74 -2.30
N VAL A 96 -17.35 -3.76 -1.55
CA VAL A 96 -18.67 -3.83 -0.91
C VAL A 96 -19.84 -3.55 -1.85
N LYS A 97 -19.64 -2.79 -2.94
CA LYS A 97 -20.68 -2.57 -3.96
C LYS A 97 -21.01 -3.88 -4.68
N LYS A 98 -22.06 -4.57 -4.20
CA LYS A 98 -22.83 -5.53 -5.00
C LYS A 98 -23.61 -4.75 -6.06
N ASN A 99 -23.56 -5.21 -7.31
CA ASN A 99 -24.59 -4.91 -8.30
C ASN A 99 -25.91 -5.57 -7.86
#